data_AF-A0A090QG11-F1
#
_entry.id   AF-A0A090QG11-F1
#
_cell.length_a   1.000
_cell.length_b   1.000
_cell.length_c   1.000
_cell.angle_alpha   90.00
_cell.angle_beta   90.00
_cell.angle_gamma   90.00
#
_symmetry.space_group_name_H-M   'P 1'
#
loop_
_entity.id
_entity.type
_entity.pdbx_description
1 polymer ?
#
loop_
_entity_poly.entity_id
_entity_poly.type
_entity_poly.pdbx_seq_one_letter_code
_entity_poly.pdbx_strand_id
1 'polypeptide(L)'
;MTFKKFVFQLHKIFGLATGIVVFIVAITGCCWAFREEIESLYDDYKKVKPHNAPILTPTEARDIAETVFPNNTVHGTVFKKADDAIEVIFYDAQPEFYQSVFLNPYTGKVIQVDDHLSGFFAFILKGHMRLWLPKDIGEQVVGVSILLFIFIIISGFILWIPKKRKNIKQRIQFD
;
A
#
# COMPACT_ATOMS: atom_id res chain seq x y z
N MET A 1 40.41 16.02 3.54
CA MET A 1 39.31 15.57 4.43
C MET A 1 39.44 14.07 4.65
N THR A 2 39.37 13.55 5.88
CA THR A 2 39.40 12.09 6.10
C THR A 2 38.13 11.47 5.50
N PHE A 3 38.24 10.42 4.67
CA PHE A 3 37.10 9.77 3.99
C PHE A 3 35.87 9.55 4.90
N LYS A 4 36.10 9.10 6.15
CA LYS A 4 35.05 8.91 7.15
C LYS A 4 34.29 10.19 7.53
N LYS A 5 34.94 11.36 7.57
CA LYS A 5 34.28 12.65 7.85
C LYS A 5 33.39 13.08 6.69
N PHE A 6 33.80 12.82 5.46
CA PHE A 6 32.99 13.11 4.27
C PHE A 6 31.73 12.24 4.24
N VAL A 7 31.87 10.92 4.40
CA VAL A 7 30.73 9.98 4.48
C VAL A 7 29.76 10.36 5.60
N PHE A 8 30.27 10.79 6.77
CA PHE A 8 29.42 11.23 7.88
C PHE A 8 28.60 12.48 7.54
N GLN A 9 29.17 13.48 6.85
CA GLN A 9 28.43 14.68 6.44
C GLN A 9 27.34 14.35 5.43
N LEU A 10 27.65 13.53 4.42
CA LEU A 10 26.66 13.07 3.45
C LEU A 10 25.54 12.28 4.12
N HIS A 11 25.89 11.32 5.00
CA HIS A 11 24.92 10.52 5.73
C HIS A 11 23.97 11.40 6.56
N LYS A 12 24.48 12.43 7.24
CA LYS A 12 23.65 13.35 8.02
C LYS A 12 22.66 14.13 7.13
N ILE A 13 23.12 14.71 6.03
CA ILE A 13 22.29 15.58 5.18
C ILE A 13 21.26 14.75 4.43
N PHE A 14 21.71 13.72 3.71
CA PHE A 14 20.82 12.85 2.95
C PHE A 14 19.92 12.04 3.87
N GLY A 15 20.41 11.56 5.02
CA GLY A 15 19.61 10.83 5.99
C GLY A 15 18.49 11.67 6.60
N LEU A 16 18.74 12.96 6.88
CA LEU A 16 17.67 13.85 7.35
C LEU A 16 16.64 14.14 6.24
N ALA A 17 17.11 14.42 5.02
CA ALA A 17 16.24 14.73 3.89
C ALA A 17 15.34 13.55 3.51
N THR A 18 15.92 12.35 3.34
CA THR A 18 15.16 11.14 2.97
C THR A 18 14.41 10.56 4.15
N GLY A 19 14.93 10.73 5.38
CA GLY A 19 14.28 10.25 6.60
C GLY A 19 12.88 10.83 6.80
N ILE A 20 12.66 12.11 6.44
CA ILE A 20 11.32 12.72 6.51
C ILE A 20 10.36 12.05 5.52
N VAL A 21 10.81 11.82 4.28
CA VAL A 21 10.00 11.14 3.26
C VAL A 21 9.67 9.71 3.69
N VAL A 22 10.69 8.96 4.12
CA VAL A 22 10.53 7.56 4.57
C VAL A 22 9.64 7.48 5.79
N PHE A 23 9.70 8.45 6.72
CA PHE A 23 8.81 8.51 7.88
C PHE A 23 7.34 8.62 7.46
N ILE A 24 7.04 9.53 6.52
CA ILE A 24 5.67 9.69 6.00
C ILE A 24 5.22 8.41 5.29
N VAL A 25 6.05 7.86 4.40
CA VAL A 25 5.75 6.64 3.62
C VAL A 25 5.57 5.43 4.54
N ALA A 26 6.35 5.33 5.62
CA ALA A 26 6.22 4.24 6.60
C ALA A 26 4.90 4.33 7.38
N ILE A 27 4.48 5.54 7.80
CA ILE A 27 3.19 5.73 8.48
C ILE A 27 2.04 5.42 7.52
N THR A 28 2.04 5.99 6.32
CA THR A 28 0.96 5.75 5.35
C THR A 28 0.93 4.29 4.89
N GLY A 29 2.09 3.65 4.75
CA GLY A 29 2.22 2.23 4.44
C GLY A 29 1.71 1.33 5.57
N CYS A 30 1.98 1.69 6.82
CA CYS A 30 1.42 1.00 7.99
C CYS A 30 -0.11 1.10 7.99
N CYS A 31 -0.66 2.29 7.79
CA CYS A 31 -2.11 2.47 7.68
C CYS A 31 -2.71 1.61 6.55
N TRP A 32 -2.04 1.55 5.40
CA TRP A 32 -2.48 0.72 4.27
C TRP A 32 -2.41 -0.78 4.54
N ALA A 33 -1.39 -1.24 5.27
CA ALA A 33 -1.22 -2.64 5.64
C ALA A 33 -2.38 -3.17 6.52
N PHE A 34 -3.01 -2.29 7.30
CA PHE A 34 -4.18 -2.59 8.13
C PHE A 34 -5.49 -2.07 7.54
N ARG A 35 -5.55 -1.88 6.21
CA ARG A 35 -6.74 -1.34 5.55
C ARG A 35 -7.98 -2.18 5.83
N GLU A 36 -7.88 -3.50 5.67
CA GLU A 36 -9.04 -4.38 5.85
C GLU A 36 -9.56 -4.35 7.30
N GLU A 37 -8.66 -4.36 8.27
CA GLU A 37 -9.00 -4.29 9.69
C GLU A 37 -9.66 -2.95 10.04
N ILE A 38 -9.15 -1.84 9.52
CA ILE A 38 -9.71 -0.50 9.76
C ILE A 38 -11.06 -0.35 9.06
N GLU A 39 -11.18 -0.77 7.81
CA GLU A 39 -12.45 -0.76 7.05
C GLU A 39 -13.51 -1.63 7.72
N SER A 40 -13.14 -2.78 8.31
CA SER A 40 -14.08 -3.65 9.01
C SER A 40 -14.77 -3.01 10.22
N LEU A 41 -14.26 -1.88 10.72
CA LEU A 41 -14.89 -1.14 11.82
C LEU A 41 -16.10 -0.30 11.35
N TYR A 42 -16.26 -0.07 10.05
CA TYR A 42 -17.33 0.79 9.53
C TYR A 42 -17.99 0.30 8.22
N ASP A 43 -17.39 -0.64 7.50
CA ASP A 43 -17.89 -1.22 6.24
C ASP A 43 -18.57 -2.58 6.45
N ASP A 44 -19.78 -2.56 7.01
CA ASP A 44 -20.54 -3.79 7.26
C ASP A 44 -20.99 -4.53 5.98
N TYR A 45 -21.02 -3.84 4.84
CA TYR A 45 -21.50 -4.39 3.57
C TYR A 45 -20.57 -5.45 2.96
N LYS A 46 -19.33 -5.55 3.44
CA LYS A 46 -18.38 -6.60 3.03
C LYS A 46 -18.76 -7.97 3.59
N LYS A 47 -19.70 -8.02 4.54
CA LYS A 47 -20.22 -9.25 5.15
C LYS A 47 -21.63 -9.58 4.66
N VAL A 48 -21.88 -10.86 4.43
CA VAL A 48 -23.17 -11.42 4.02
C VAL A 48 -23.58 -12.57 4.93
N LYS A 49 -24.88 -12.83 5.03
CA LYS A 49 -25.38 -14.02 5.71
C LYS A 49 -25.18 -15.25 4.82
N PRO A 50 -24.44 -16.28 5.27
CA PRO A 50 -24.26 -17.51 4.51
C PRO A 50 -25.60 -18.19 4.23
N HIS A 51 -25.73 -18.75 3.02
CA HIS A 51 -26.86 -19.59 2.63
C HIS A 51 -26.35 -20.98 2.24
N ASN A 52 -27.20 -21.99 2.40
CA ASN A 52 -26.89 -23.35 1.96
C ASN A 52 -27.18 -23.50 0.45
N ALA A 53 -26.51 -22.69 -0.35
CA ALA A 53 -26.62 -22.63 -1.81
C ALA A 53 -25.21 -22.52 -2.41
N PRO A 54 -24.98 -22.99 -3.65
CA PRO A 54 -23.73 -22.74 -4.34
C PRO A 54 -23.51 -21.23 -4.49
N ILE A 55 -22.26 -20.79 -4.33
CA ILE A 55 -21.86 -19.41 -4.61
C ILE A 55 -21.70 -19.21 -6.12
N LEU A 56 -21.87 -17.96 -6.57
CA LEU A 56 -21.62 -17.58 -7.96
C LEU A 56 -20.19 -17.93 -8.39
N THR A 57 -20.06 -18.32 -9.65
CA THR A 57 -18.76 -18.49 -10.30
C THR A 57 -18.13 -17.14 -10.64
N PRO A 58 -16.80 -17.08 -10.84
CA PRO A 58 -16.13 -15.85 -11.29
C PRO A 58 -16.73 -15.25 -12.56
N THR A 59 -17.14 -16.10 -13.51
CA THR A 59 -17.77 -15.65 -14.77
C THR A 59 -19.13 -15.02 -14.51
N GLU A 60 -19.99 -15.65 -13.71
CA GLU A 60 -21.31 -15.08 -13.39
C GLU A 60 -21.17 -13.77 -12.62
N ALA A 61 -20.26 -13.69 -11.65
CA ALA A 61 -19.99 -12.47 -10.90
C ALA A 61 -19.50 -11.33 -11.81
N ARG A 62 -18.58 -11.65 -12.73
CA ARG A 62 -18.11 -10.70 -13.75
C ARG A 62 -19.26 -10.21 -14.61
N ASP A 63 -20.03 -11.13 -15.20
CA ASP A 63 -21.10 -10.78 -16.15
C ASP A 63 -22.18 -9.92 -15.47
N ILE A 64 -22.50 -10.18 -14.20
CA ILE A 64 -23.39 -9.34 -13.39
C ILE A 64 -22.79 -7.95 -13.16
N ALA A 65 -21.52 -7.88 -12.74
CA ALA A 65 -20.87 -6.61 -12.43
C ALA A 65 -20.67 -5.74 -13.68
N GLU A 66 -20.42 -6.33 -14.85
CA GLU A 66 -20.33 -5.61 -16.13
C GLU A 66 -21.64 -4.88 -16.48
N THR A 67 -22.79 -5.32 -15.96
CA THR A 67 -24.04 -4.56 -16.14
C THR A 67 -24.04 -3.21 -15.41
N VAL A 68 -23.22 -3.06 -14.37
CA VAL A 68 -23.06 -1.81 -13.60
C VAL A 68 -22.12 -0.85 -14.34
N PHE A 69 -21.02 -1.37 -14.88
CA PHE A 69 -20.02 -0.60 -15.62
C PHE A 69 -19.73 -1.22 -17.00
N PRO A 70 -20.64 -1.07 -17.98
CA PRO A 70 -20.55 -1.77 -19.27
C PRO A 70 -19.40 -1.29 -20.16
N ASN A 71 -18.80 -0.14 -19.86
CA ASN A 71 -17.74 0.47 -20.65
C ASN A 71 -16.36 0.35 -20.00
N ASN A 72 -16.24 -0.37 -18.88
CA ASN A 72 -15.01 -0.45 -18.09
C ASN A 72 -14.50 -1.89 -18.02
N THR A 73 -13.19 -2.04 -17.88
CA THR A 73 -12.56 -3.36 -17.89
C THR A 73 -12.56 -3.99 -16.51
N VAL A 74 -13.08 -5.22 -16.40
CA VAL A 74 -12.92 -6.03 -15.19
C VAL A 74 -11.46 -6.45 -15.06
N HIS A 75 -10.82 -6.02 -13.98
CA HIS A 75 -9.45 -6.37 -13.63
C HIS A 75 -9.38 -7.73 -12.93
N GLY A 76 -10.36 -8.04 -12.08
CA GLY A 76 -10.40 -9.31 -11.38
C GLY A 76 -11.60 -9.45 -10.45
N THR A 77 -11.85 -10.68 -10.02
CA THR A 77 -12.90 -11.02 -9.05
C THR A 77 -12.26 -11.67 -7.82
N VAL A 78 -12.51 -11.11 -6.65
CA VAL A 78 -11.96 -11.59 -5.38
C VAL A 78 -13.04 -12.34 -4.60
N PHE A 79 -12.72 -13.59 -4.28
CA PHE A 79 -13.52 -14.45 -3.43
C PHE A 79 -12.76 -14.67 -2.11
N LYS A 80 -13.40 -14.37 -1.00
CA LYS A 80 -12.87 -14.60 0.35
C LYS A 80 -13.61 -15.78 0.99
N LYS A 81 -14.28 -15.56 2.12
CA LYS A 81 -15.06 -16.59 2.83
C LYS A 81 -16.51 -16.62 2.34
N ALA A 82 -17.24 -17.65 2.74
CA ALA A 82 -18.66 -17.81 2.41
C ALA A 82 -19.56 -16.71 3.00
N ASP A 83 -19.11 -16.06 4.07
CA ASP A 83 -19.76 -14.90 4.71
C ASP A 83 -19.27 -13.56 4.16
N ASP A 84 -18.46 -13.54 3.09
CA ASP A 84 -17.97 -12.31 2.46
C ASP A 84 -18.70 -12.01 1.15
N ALA A 85 -18.88 -10.72 0.85
CA ALA A 85 -19.29 -10.28 -0.47
C ALA A 85 -18.20 -10.60 -1.52
N ILE A 86 -18.61 -10.90 -2.75
CA ILE A 86 -17.68 -11.01 -3.89
C ILE A 86 -17.32 -9.60 -4.32
N GLU A 87 -16.04 -9.30 -4.44
CA GLU A 87 -15.57 -8.02 -4.97
C GLU A 87 -15.18 -8.18 -6.44
N VAL A 88 -15.82 -7.44 -7.33
CA VAL A 88 -15.43 -7.35 -8.74
C VAL A 88 -14.75 -6.01 -8.99
N ILE A 89 -13.46 -6.06 -9.28
CA ILE A 89 -12.58 -4.91 -9.41
C ILE A 89 -12.56 -4.48 -10.88
N PHE A 90 -12.81 -3.20 -11.14
CA PHE A 90 -12.67 -2.56 -12.43
C PHE A 90 -11.46 -1.63 -12.43
N TYR A 91 -10.63 -1.72 -13.47
CA TYR A 91 -9.48 -0.85 -13.62
C TYR A 91 -9.24 -0.49 -15.10
N ASP A 92 -9.24 0.80 -15.39
CA ASP A 92 -8.78 1.35 -16.67
C ASP A 92 -7.71 2.41 -16.42
N ALA A 93 -6.62 2.36 -17.19
CA ALA A 93 -5.51 3.29 -17.02
C ALA A 93 -5.81 4.68 -17.59
N GLN A 94 -6.58 4.76 -18.69
CA GLN A 94 -6.95 6.01 -19.37
C GLN A 94 -8.36 5.94 -19.98
N PRO A 95 -9.29 6.82 -19.54
CA PRO A 95 -9.20 7.65 -18.34
C PRO A 95 -9.00 6.77 -17.09
N GLU A 96 -8.35 7.31 -16.05
CA GLU A 96 -8.12 6.56 -14.81
C GLU A 96 -9.48 6.21 -14.18
N PHE A 97 -9.77 4.92 -14.10
CA PHE A 97 -10.97 4.37 -13.48
C PHE A 97 -10.54 3.25 -12.55
N TYR A 98 -10.90 3.33 -11.28
CA TYR A 98 -10.59 2.27 -10.32
C TYR A 98 -11.70 2.16 -9.28
N GLN A 99 -12.61 1.21 -9.51
CA GLN A 99 -13.80 1.02 -8.67
C GLN A 99 -14.07 -0.47 -8.47
N SER A 100 -14.76 -0.82 -7.39
CA SER A 100 -15.19 -2.19 -7.12
C SER A 100 -16.70 -2.28 -6.98
N VAL A 101 -17.28 -3.36 -7.50
CA VAL A 101 -18.67 -3.74 -7.28
C VAL A 101 -18.71 -4.92 -6.32
N PHE A 102 -19.40 -4.75 -5.19
CA PHE A 102 -19.60 -5.81 -4.22
C PHE A 102 -20.93 -6.52 -4.48
N LEU A 103 -20.87 -7.84 -4.69
CA LEU A 103 -22.02 -8.68 -4.97
C LEU A 103 -22.29 -9.64 -3.82
N ASN A 104 -23.57 -9.95 -3.59
CA ASN A 104 -23.95 -11.06 -2.73
C ASN A 104 -23.60 -12.39 -3.44
N PRO A 105 -22.77 -13.26 -2.83
CA PRO A 105 -22.30 -14.49 -3.47
C PRO A 105 -23.40 -15.51 -3.80
N TYR A 106 -24.56 -15.42 -3.15
CA TYR A 106 -25.64 -16.39 -3.33
C TYR A 106 -26.76 -15.89 -4.23
N THR A 107 -26.99 -14.57 -4.27
CA THR A 107 -28.12 -13.97 -5.01
C THR A 107 -27.68 -13.15 -6.22
N GLY A 108 -26.40 -12.77 -6.31
CA GLY A 108 -25.90 -11.87 -7.35
C GLY A 108 -26.36 -10.43 -7.21
N LYS A 109 -27.06 -10.07 -6.13
CA LYS A 109 -27.49 -8.70 -5.88
C LYS A 109 -26.27 -7.81 -5.64
N VAL A 110 -26.23 -6.67 -6.32
CA VAL A 110 -25.27 -5.59 -6.03
C VAL A 110 -25.56 -5.03 -4.63
N ILE A 111 -24.56 -5.11 -3.76
CA ILE A 111 -24.61 -4.64 -2.37
C ILE A 111 -24.12 -3.19 -2.30
N GLN A 112 -22.95 -2.92 -2.88
CA GLN A 112 -22.26 -1.65 -2.78
C GLN A 112 -21.33 -1.45 -3.99
N VAL A 113 -21.06 -0.19 -4.32
CA VAL A 113 -20.07 0.22 -5.32
C VAL A 113 -19.09 1.18 -4.65
N ASP A 114 -17.80 0.84 -4.70
CA ASP A 114 -16.74 1.61 -4.05
C ASP A 114 -15.84 2.28 -5.07
N ASP A 115 -15.57 3.56 -4.86
CA ASP A 115 -14.59 4.33 -5.62
C ASP A 115 -13.23 4.34 -4.90
N HIS A 116 -12.25 3.62 -5.44
CA HIS A 116 -10.91 3.55 -4.85
C HIS A 116 -10.06 4.79 -5.13
N LEU A 117 -10.56 5.75 -5.91
CA LEU A 117 -9.87 7.02 -6.18
C LEU A 117 -10.20 8.10 -5.15
N SER A 118 -11.20 7.88 -4.29
CA SER A 118 -11.66 8.82 -3.27
C SER A 118 -11.72 8.19 -1.88
N GLY A 119 -11.96 9.02 -0.86
CA GLY A 119 -12.01 8.59 0.54
C GLY A 119 -10.64 8.53 1.24
N PHE A 120 -10.70 8.04 2.49
CA PHE A 120 -9.55 8.03 3.41
C PHE A 120 -8.40 7.18 2.88
N PHE A 121 -8.68 5.93 2.48
CA PHE A 121 -7.64 5.03 2.00
C PHE A 121 -7.04 5.48 0.66
N ALA A 122 -7.82 6.06 -0.25
CA ALA A 122 -7.28 6.69 -1.44
C ALA A 122 -6.33 7.85 -1.10
N PHE A 123 -6.67 8.68 -0.11
CA PHE A 123 -5.79 9.74 0.38
C PHE A 123 -4.49 9.17 0.98
N ILE A 124 -4.58 8.13 1.81
CA ILE A 124 -3.41 7.44 2.39
C ILE A 124 -2.50 6.87 1.30
N LEU A 125 -3.07 6.18 0.29
CA LEU A 125 -2.31 5.60 -0.80
C LEU A 125 -1.63 6.67 -1.66
N LYS A 126 -2.32 7.79 -1.94
CA LYS A 126 -1.72 8.94 -2.62
C LYS A 126 -0.56 9.55 -1.81
N GLY A 127 -0.65 9.56 -0.49
CA GLY A 127 0.46 9.94 0.37
C GLY A 127 1.63 8.95 0.30
N HIS A 128 1.33 7.66 0.35
CA HIS A 128 2.31 6.59 0.31
C HIS A 128 3.08 6.52 -1.01
N MET A 129 2.37 6.53 -2.13
CA MET A 129 2.96 6.30 -3.46
C MET A 129 3.59 7.56 -4.05
N ARG A 130 3.06 8.75 -3.69
CA ARG A 130 3.43 10.00 -4.37
C ARG A 130 3.55 11.23 -3.46
N LEU A 131 3.51 11.08 -2.13
CA LEU A 131 3.52 12.21 -1.18
C LEU A 131 2.48 13.29 -1.50
N TRP A 132 1.32 12.87 -2.02
CA TRP A 132 0.27 13.78 -2.51
C TRP A 132 0.68 14.73 -3.64
N LEU A 133 1.84 14.54 -4.24
CA LEU A 133 2.29 15.25 -5.45
C LEU A 133 1.64 14.67 -6.71
N PRO A 134 1.71 15.39 -7.85
CA PRO A 134 1.32 14.85 -9.15
C PRO A 134 2.07 13.55 -9.45
N LYS A 135 1.41 12.59 -10.12
CA LYS A 135 1.92 11.23 -10.36
C LYS A 135 3.35 11.22 -10.91
N ASP A 136 3.59 11.99 -11.98
CA ASP A 136 4.87 12.05 -12.69
C ASP A 136 6.05 12.53 -11.82
N ILE A 137 5.75 13.29 -10.75
CA ILE A 137 6.76 13.85 -9.84
C ILE A 137 6.85 13.01 -8.58
N GLY A 138 5.71 12.75 -7.95
CA GLY A 138 5.65 12.14 -6.63
C GLY A 138 6.17 10.71 -6.60
N GLU A 139 5.86 9.89 -7.62
CA GLU A 139 6.39 8.53 -7.71
C GLU A 139 7.92 8.54 -7.79
N GLN A 140 8.49 9.49 -8.54
CA GLN A 140 9.94 9.65 -8.66
C GLN A 140 10.57 10.13 -7.35
N VAL A 141 9.94 11.09 -6.66
CA VAL A 141 10.42 11.59 -5.36
C VAL A 141 10.46 10.49 -4.30
N VAL A 142 9.37 9.72 -4.19
CA VAL A 142 9.31 8.58 -3.26
C VAL A 142 10.34 7.52 -3.63
N GLY A 143 10.40 7.11 -4.91
CA GLY A 143 11.33 6.10 -5.40
C GLY A 143 12.79 6.47 -5.15
N VAL A 144 13.21 7.69 -5.53
CA VAL A 144 14.58 8.18 -5.29
C VAL A 144 14.88 8.28 -3.79
N SER A 145 13.91 8.71 -2.98
CA SER A 145 14.10 8.79 -1.52
C SER A 145 14.35 7.42 -0.90
N ILE A 146 13.64 6.38 -1.34
CA ILE A 146 13.85 4.99 -0.89
C ILE A 146 15.21 4.47 -1.33
N LEU A 147 15.60 4.70 -2.61
CA LEU A 147 16.91 4.30 -3.10
C LEU A 147 18.04 4.96 -2.31
N LEU A 148 17.94 6.26 -2.06
CA LEU A 148 18.89 7.00 -1.21
C LEU A 148 18.90 6.48 0.22
N PHE A 149 17.74 6.12 0.78
CA PHE A 149 17.64 5.54 2.11
C PHE A 149 18.41 4.21 2.24
N ILE A 150 18.43 3.37 1.20
CA ILE A 150 19.27 2.15 1.19
C ILE A 150 20.75 2.52 1.33
N PHE A 151 21.24 3.54 0.61
CA PHE A 151 22.62 4.03 0.78
C PHE A 151 22.86 4.60 2.18
N ILE A 152 21.86 5.24 2.79
CA ILE A 152 21.91 5.70 4.18
C ILE A 152 22.06 4.55 5.15
N ILE A 153 21.29 3.46 5.00
CA ILE A 153 21.43 2.25 5.83
C ILE A 153 22.85 1.69 5.72
N ILE A 154 23.36 1.51 4.49
CA ILE A 154 24.69 0.96 4.25
C ILE A 154 25.77 1.87 4.84
N SER A 155 25.70 3.18 4.59
CA SER A 155 26.66 4.14 5.14
C SER A 155 26.59 4.23 6.66
N GLY A 156 25.40 4.15 7.25
CA GLY A 156 25.19 4.08 8.70
C GLY A 156 25.86 2.85 9.31
N PHE A 157 25.69 1.68 8.68
CA PHE A 157 26.36 0.45 9.09
C PHE A 157 27.89 0.58 9.02
N ILE A 158 28.44 1.11 7.92
CA ILE A 158 29.88 1.34 7.76
C ILE A 158 30.41 2.32 8.82
N LEU A 159 29.65 3.39 9.12
CA LEU A 159 30.02 4.37 10.13
C LEU A 159 29.98 3.79 11.55
N TRP A 160 29.02 2.89 11.82
CA TRP A 160 28.85 2.17 13.08
C TRP A 160 30.00 1.20 13.38
N ILE A 161 30.70 0.67 12.39
CA ILE A 161 31.87 -0.21 12.64
C ILE A 161 33.03 0.61 13.24
N PRO A 162 33.50 0.26 14.47
CA PRO A 162 34.61 0.96 15.10
C PRO A 162 35.95 0.57 14.45
N LYS A 163 36.90 1.53 14.41
CA LYS A 163 38.22 1.30 13.78
C LYS A 163 39.06 0.21 14.48
N LYS A 164 38.84 -0.02 15.78
CA LYS A 164 39.55 -1.05 16.57
C LYS A 164 38.59 -2.20 16.86
N ARG A 165 38.97 -3.43 16.47
CA ARG A 165 38.17 -4.66 16.69
C ARG A 165 37.80 -4.89 18.16
N LYS A 166 38.67 -4.51 19.11
CA LYS A 166 38.40 -4.62 20.56
C LYS A 166 37.14 -3.83 20.98
N ASN A 167 36.84 -2.72 20.30
CA ASN A 167 35.68 -1.87 20.60
C ASN A 167 34.38 -2.43 20.01
N ILE A 168 34.43 -3.49 19.19
CA ILE A 168 33.23 -4.17 18.70
C ILE A 168 32.58 -4.94 19.85
N LYS A 169 33.38 -5.65 20.68
CA LYS A 169 32.88 -6.40 21.84
C LYS A 169 32.09 -5.51 22.81
N GLN A 170 32.57 -4.29 23.05
CA GLN A 170 31.86 -3.28 23.87
C GLN A 170 30.57 -2.74 23.25
N ARG A 171 30.35 -2.86 21.93
CA ARG A 171 29.14 -2.35 21.26
C ARG A 171 28.02 -3.39 21.15
N ILE A 172 28.35 -4.67 21.40
CA ILE A 172 27.42 -5.79 21.31
C ILE A 172 27.13 -6.43 22.67
N GLN A 173 27.94 -6.12 23.68
CA GLN A 173 27.63 -6.45 25.07
C GLN A 173 26.77 -5.34 25.65
N PHE A 174 25.59 -5.72 26.12
CA PHE A 174 24.77 -4.93 27.01
C PHE A 174 25.13 -5.42 28.42
N ASP A 175 25.69 -4.52 29.25
CA ASP A 175 25.95 -4.83 30.67
C ASP A 175 24.63 -5.05 31.42
#